data_AF-A0A3R6KJF9-F1
#
_entry.id   AF-A0A3R6KJF9-F1
#
_cell.length_a   1.000
_cell.length_b   1.000
_cell.length_c   1.000
_cell.angle_alpha   90.00
_cell.angle_beta   90.00
_cell.angle_gamma   90.00
#
_symmetry.space_group_name_H-M   'P 1'
#
loop_
_entity.id
_entity.type
_entity.pdbx_description
1 polymer ?
#
loop_
_entity_poly.entity_id
_entity_poly.type
_entity_poly.pdbx_seq_one_letter_code
_entity_poly.pdbx_strand_id
1 'polypeptide(L)'
;MIRINQIKLPVTHDTVQLEQKIKKALKLKADTPFQYQIVKKSIDARKKPDLFYVYSVDVETADDQKILKKVNNNNVMSIKVKKYVLPEVINPSRTPVIAGAGPAGLFCAYALMSEGFHPIVTERGKKVEERTADVQKFWETGVLDTASNVQFGEGGAGTFSDGKLNTLVKDPIGRNRFVLETFVKFGAPEHILYENKPHIGTDILADVIKRMREFMTENGVEFLFETCVTGFSTGKNGNLKSIELNHDRQIDTDCLILAIGHSARDTFSLLQEKGLNMQAKSFAVGFRVEHPQSEVNLTQYGDLYADKLPAAPYKVTANLPSGRGVYSFCMCPGGYVVNASSEEHRLAVNGMSYSDRGGSNANSAIIVSVTPEDFKADAIRHGVLKDADGKEDVLSGVRFQERLEELAWKLGNGKIPQQLFGDYCKNRPSVSYGAFESTTKGDSVLCNLRGLLPEELEESFIEGMHHFSRAIPEFDREDAILSGVESRTSSPVRIVRDESFQSNIRGIYPCGEGAGYAGGIMSAAMDGLKVAEAIGRYAIESK
;
A
#
# COMPACT_ATOMS: atom_id res chain seq x y z
N MET A 1 -27.52 -3.00 -19.57
CA MET A 1 -27.61 -3.47 -18.18
C MET A 1 -28.19 -2.39 -17.30
N ILE A 2 -28.88 -2.80 -16.24
CA ILE A 2 -29.46 -1.91 -15.23
C ILE A 2 -28.60 -1.97 -13.97
N ARG A 3 -28.21 -0.82 -13.42
CA ARG A 3 -27.62 -0.73 -12.09
C ARG A 3 -28.66 -0.35 -11.05
N ILE A 4 -28.65 -1.06 -9.93
CA ILE A 4 -29.44 -0.72 -8.74
C ILE A 4 -28.46 -0.39 -7.62
N ASN A 5 -28.52 0.82 -7.10
CA ASN A 5 -27.73 1.27 -5.96
C ASN A 5 -28.53 1.21 -4.65
N GLN A 6 -27.83 1.30 -3.53
CA GLN A 6 -28.43 1.48 -2.20
C GLN A 6 -29.45 0.38 -1.81
N ILE A 7 -29.25 -0.86 -2.27
CA ILE A 7 -30.06 -1.98 -1.77
C ILE A 7 -29.61 -2.27 -0.35
N LYS A 8 -30.44 -1.90 0.63
CA LYS A 8 -30.17 -2.04 2.06
C LYS A 8 -30.88 -3.27 2.63
N LEU A 9 -30.12 -4.17 3.24
CA LEU A 9 -30.57 -5.41 3.86
C LEU A 9 -29.90 -5.60 5.23
N PRO A 10 -30.61 -6.15 6.24
CA PRO A 10 -29.99 -6.49 7.53
C PRO A 10 -28.78 -7.40 7.33
N VAL A 11 -27.76 -7.31 8.18
CA VAL A 11 -26.56 -8.16 8.03
C VAL A 11 -26.84 -9.67 8.14
N THR A 12 -27.98 -10.05 8.71
CA THR A 12 -28.47 -11.43 8.81
C THR A 12 -29.25 -11.93 7.59
N HIS A 13 -29.39 -11.12 6.54
CA HIS A 13 -30.16 -11.53 5.35
C HIS A 13 -29.52 -12.71 4.60
N ASP A 14 -30.35 -13.45 3.87
CA ASP A 14 -29.91 -14.47 2.92
C ASP A 14 -29.93 -13.96 1.47
N THR A 15 -29.40 -14.79 0.55
CA THR A 15 -29.35 -14.48 -0.88
C THR A 15 -30.76 -14.33 -1.49
N VAL A 16 -31.74 -15.09 -1.02
CA VAL A 16 -33.12 -15.03 -1.51
C VAL A 16 -33.73 -13.66 -1.23
N GLN A 17 -33.47 -13.09 -0.06
CA GLN A 17 -33.93 -11.75 0.32
C GLN A 17 -33.28 -10.66 -0.54
N LEU A 18 -32.01 -10.83 -0.95
CA LEU A 18 -31.36 -9.92 -1.91
C LEU A 18 -32.03 -10.00 -3.29
N GLU A 19 -32.25 -11.21 -3.81
CA GLU A 19 -32.93 -11.40 -5.09
C GLU A 19 -34.36 -10.84 -5.08
N GLN A 20 -35.10 -11.04 -3.98
CA GLN A 20 -36.43 -10.45 -3.79
C GLN A 20 -36.40 -8.92 -3.80
N LYS A 21 -35.40 -8.30 -3.17
CA LYS A 21 -35.21 -6.84 -3.23
C LYS A 21 -34.89 -6.38 -4.65
N ILE A 22 -34.08 -7.11 -5.41
CA ILE A 22 -33.78 -6.81 -6.82
C ILE A 22 -35.06 -6.89 -7.66
N LYS A 23 -35.81 -8.00 -7.58
CA LYS A 23 -37.10 -8.17 -8.28
C LYS A 23 -38.07 -7.05 -7.96
N LYS A 24 -38.19 -6.69 -6.67
CA LYS A 24 -39.05 -5.58 -6.22
C LYS A 24 -38.60 -4.23 -6.78
N ALA A 25 -37.29 -3.93 -6.75
CA ALA A 25 -36.74 -2.68 -7.25
C ALA A 25 -36.97 -2.52 -8.77
N LEU A 26 -36.91 -3.62 -9.52
CA LEU A 26 -37.12 -3.66 -10.97
C LEU A 26 -38.57 -3.94 -11.39
N LYS A 27 -39.50 -4.15 -10.44
CA LYS A 27 -40.90 -4.54 -10.70
C LYS A 27 -41.01 -5.79 -11.59
N LEU A 28 -40.12 -6.76 -11.40
CA LEU A 28 -40.15 -8.04 -12.10
C LEU A 28 -41.26 -8.95 -11.52
N LYS A 29 -41.82 -9.85 -12.35
CA LYS A 29 -42.72 -10.89 -11.84
C LYS A 29 -41.90 -11.90 -11.03
N ALA A 30 -42.55 -12.61 -10.10
CA ALA A 30 -41.89 -13.57 -9.22
C ALA A 30 -41.02 -14.58 -9.97
N ASP A 31 -41.51 -15.09 -11.11
CA ASP A 31 -40.85 -16.14 -11.90
C ASP A 31 -40.00 -15.59 -13.06
N THR A 32 -39.77 -14.28 -13.13
CA THR A 32 -38.92 -13.72 -14.19
C THR A 32 -37.45 -14.06 -13.89
N PRO A 33 -36.76 -14.80 -14.78
CA PRO A 33 -35.34 -15.05 -14.61
C PRO A 33 -34.55 -13.76 -14.86
N PHE A 34 -33.47 -13.60 -14.11
CA PHE A 34 -32.51 -12.52 -14.28
C PHE A 34 -31.14 -13.01 -13.79
N GLN A 35 -30.08 -12.38 -14.28
CA GLN A 35 -28.73 -12.55 -13.74
C GLN A 35 -28.30 -11.23 -13.12
N TYR A 36 -27.50 -11.29 -12.06
CA TYR A 36 -26.93 -10.10 -11.46
C TYR A 36 -25.50 -10.34 -10.99
N GLN A 37 -24.73 -9.27 -10.95
CA GLN A 37 -23.41 -9.22 -10.34
C GLN A 37 -23.40 -8.14 -9.26
N ILE A 38 -22.75 -8.45 -8.13
CA ILE A 38 -22.51 -7.44 -7.10
C ILE A 38 -21.36 -6.55 -7.58
N VAL A 39 -21.62 -5.26 -7.65
CA VAL A 39 -20.62 -4.23 -7.99
C VAL A 39 -20.00 -3.66 -6.73
N LYS A 40 -20.81 -3.54 -5.67
CA LYS A 40 -20.38 -3.00 -4.39
C LYS A 40 -21.13 -3.67 -3.25
N LYS A 41 -20.42 -4.00 -2.17
CA LYS A 41 -20.93 -4.44 -0.87
C LYS A 41 -20.22 -3.66 0.23
N SER A 42 -20.98 -3.03 1.12
CA SER A 42 -20.45 -2.31 2.28
C SER A 42 -21.31 -2.56 3.51
N ILE A 43 -20.72 -2.43 4.70
CA ILE A 43 -21.44 -2.48 5.98
C ILE A 43 -21.75 -1.06 6.42
N ASP A 44 -23.01 -0.78 6.74
CA ASP A 44 -23.47 0.44 7.41
C ASP A 44 -23.71 0.15 8.89
N ALA A 45 -22.75 0.55 9.73
CA ALA A 45 -22.74 0.30 11.17
C ALA A 45 -23.07 1.52 12.04
N ARG A 46 -23.67 2.56 11.45
CA ARG A 46 -23.92 3.84 12.15
C ARG A 46 -25.12 3.83 13.10
N LYS A 47 -26.05 2.88 12.94
CA LYS A 47 -27.31 2.80 13.71
C LYS A 47 -27.41 1.50 14.51
N LYS A 48 -26.38 1.21 15.32
CA LYS A 48 -26.39 0.06 16.23
C LYS A 48 -27.66 0.06 17.11
N PRO A 49 -28.30 -1.11 17.34
CA PRO A 49 -27.89 -2.46 16.92
C PRO A 49 -28.25 -2.81 15.47
N ASP A 50 -29.00 -1.97 14.75
CA ASP A 50 -29.43 -2.25 13.37
C ASP A 50 -28.29 -2.03 12.36
N LEU A 51 -27.56 -3.10 12.07
CA LEU A 51 -26.52 -3.13 11.04
C LEU A 51 -27.08 -3.60 9.70
N PHE A 52 -26.56 -3.02 8.61
CA PHE A 52 -27.01 -3.37 7.27
C PHE A 52 -25.85 -3.59 6.30
N TYR A 53 -26.01 -4.55 5.40
CA TYR A 53 -25.28 -4.53 4.14
C TYR A 53 -25.98 -3.59 3.15
N VAL A 54 -25.17 -2.79 2.47
CA VAL A 54 -25.60 -1.91 1.39
C VAL A 54 -24.92 -2.39 0.11
N TYR A 55 -25.75 -2.75 -0.87
CA TYR A 55 -25.32 -3.28 -2.16
C TYR A 55 -25.55 -2.30 -3.30
N SER A 56 -24.63 -2.34 -4.27
CA SER A 56 -24.90 -1.97 -5.66
C SER A 56 -24.77 -3.20 -6.53
N VAL A 57 -25.74 -3.44 -7.39
CA VAL A 57 -25.77 -4.60 -8.30
C VAL A 57 -26.00 -4.15 -9.74
N ASP A 58 -25.36 -4.83 -10.68
CA ASP A 58 -25.71 -4.75 -12.10
C ASP A 58 -26.57 -5.96 -12.44
N VAL A 59 -27.67 -5.72 -13.14
CA VAL A 59 -28.66 -6.73 -13.49
C VAL A 59 -28.77 -6.79 -15.01
N GLU A 60 -28.71 -8.01 -15.52
CA GLU A 60 -28.98 -8.35 -16.91
C GLU A 60 -30.41 -8.90 -17.03
N THR A 61 -31.18 -8.30 -17.93
CA THR A 61 -32.57 -8.68 -18.19
C THR A 61 -32.84 -8.75 -19.69
N ALA A 62 -33.94 -9.41 -20.07
CA ALA A 62 -34.32 -9.55 -21.48
C ALA A 62 -34.69 -8.22 -22.17
N ASP A 63 -35.17 -7.21 -21.44
CA ASP A 63 -35.58 -5.91 -21.99
C ASP A 63 -35.39 -4.78 -20.96
N ASP A 64 -34.15 -4.33 -20.85
CA ASP A 64 -33.73 -3.29 -19.90
C ASP A 64 -34.51 -1.97 -20.11
N GLN A 65 -34.76 -1.58 -21.37
CA GLN A 65 -35.42 -0.30 -21.68
C GLN A 65 -36.87 -0.29 -21.20
N LYS A 66 -37.59 -1.40 -21.40
CA LYS A 66 -38.97 -1.53 -20.93
C LYS A 66 -39.07 -1.52 -19.41
N ILE A 67 -38.10 -2.11 -18.71
CA ILE A 67 -38.05 -2.07 -17.25
C ILE A 67 -37.76 -0.65 -16.77
N LEU A 68 -36.76 0.03 -17.32
CA LEU A 68 -36.39 1.39 -16.94
C LEU A 68 -37.54 2.39 -17.16
N LYS A 69 -38.34 2.25 -18.22
CA LYS A 69 -39.54 3.08 -18.44
C LYS A 69 -40.64 2.86 -17.39
N LYS A 70 -40.68 1.68 -16.74
CA LYS A 70 -41.70 1.33 -15.73
C LYS A 70 -41.27 1.66 -14.30
N VAL A 71 -39.97 1.70 -14.06
CA VAL A 71 -39.39 1.91 -12.73
C VAL A 71 -39.22 3.41 -12.48
N ASN A 72 -39.89 3.92 -11.45
CA ASN A 72 -39.70 5.29 -10.97
C ASN A 72 -38.92 5.25 -9.65
N ASN A 73 -37.61 5.00 -9.74
CA ASN A 73 -36.72 4.87 -8.59
C ASN A 73 -35.36 5.48 -8.92
N ASN A 74 -34.95 6.52 -8.20
CA ASN A 74 -33.69 7.24 -8.41
C ASN A 74 -32.43 6.38 -8.21
N ASN A 75 -32.56 5.23 -7.55
CA ASN A 75 -31.46 4.29 -7.37
C ASN A 75 -31.32 3.29 -8.52
N VAL A 76 -32.22 3.30 -9.51
CA VAL A 76 -32.21 2.40 -10.66
C VAL A 76 -31.85 3.20 -11.91
N MET A 77 -30.78 2.80 -12.60
CA MET A 77 -30.28 3.54 -13.76
C MET A 77 -29.74 2.64 -14.86
N SER A 78 -29.79 3.12 -16.09
CA SER A 78 -29.09 2.48 -17.20
C SER A 78 -27.58 2.68 -17.04
N ILE A 79 -26.81 1.63 -17.31
CA ILE A 79 -25.34 1.73 -17.36
C ILE A 79 -24.79 1.15 -18.65
N LYS A 80 -23.69 1.74 -19.10
CA LYS A 80 -22.82 1.18 -20.14
C LYS A 80 -21.51 0.79 -19.47
N VAL A 81 -21.25 -0.51 -19.36
CA VAL A 81 -19.98 -0.99 -18.81
C VAL A 81 -18.89 -0.74 -19.83
N LYS A 82 -17.97 0.16 -19.50
CA LYS A 82 -16.75 0.38 -20.27
C LYS A 82 -15.65 -0.44 -19.61
N LYS A 83 -15.20 -1.50 -20.29
CA LYS A 83 -14.05 -2.28 -19.85
C LYS A 83 -12.77 -1.54 -20.27
N TYR A 84 -11.82 -1.46 -19.35
CA TYR A 84 -10.47 -1.01 -19.69
C TYR A 84 -9.80 -2.06 -20.56
N VAL A 85 -9.16 -1.61 -21.63
CA VAL A 85 -8.42 -2.47 -22.56
C VAL A 85 -7.05 -1.84 -22.70
N LEU A 86 -6.02 -2.67 -22.60
CA LEU A 86 -4.66 -2.24 -22.87
C LEU A 86 -4.54 -1.84 -24.35
N PRO A 87 -3.74 -0.81 -24.68
CA PRO A 87 -3.41 -0.51 -26.07
C PRO A 87 -2.87 -1.75 -26.81
N GLU A 88 -2.96 -1.75 -28.14
CA GLU A 88 -2.29 -2.76 -28.96
C GLU A 88 -1.09 -2.09 -29.63
N VAL A 89 0.11 -2.65 -29.46
CA VAL A 89 1.34 -2.14 -30.09
C VAL A 89 1.87 -3.21 -31.04
N ILE A 90 1.82 -2.92 -32.34
CA ILE A 90 2.26 -3.88 -33.36
C ILE A 90 3.78 -3.84 -33.48
N ASN A 91 4.46 -4.98 -33.27
CA ASN A 91 5.92 -5.16 -33.44
C ASN A 91 6.75 -4.07 -32.73
N PRO A 92 6.75 -4.02 -31.39
CA PRO A 92 7.66 -3.13 -30.66
C PRO A 92 9.11 -3.61 -30.83
N SER A 93 10.04 -2.67 -31.09
CA SER A 93 11.46 -2.97 -31.30
C SER A 93 12.33 -2.76 -30.05
N ARG A 94 11.77 -2.16 -28.99
CA ARG A 94 12.48 -1.87 -27.74
C ARG A 94 12.30 -3.00 -26.74
N THR A 95 13.32 -3.22 -25.92
CA THR A 95 13.29 -4.10 -24.74
C THR A 95 13.30 -3.23 -23.49
N PRO A 96 12.13 -2.95 -22.89
CA PRO A 96 12.06 -2.16 -21.66
C PRO A 96 12.69 -2.92 -20.50
N VAL A 97 13.48 -2.23 -19.68
CA VAL A 97 13.96 -2.77 -18.41
C VAL A 97 13.20 -2.14 -17.26
N ILE A 98 12.68 -2.96 -16.35
CA ILE A 98 11.93 -2.55 -15.17
C ILE A 98 12.78 -2.87 -13.94
N ALA A 99 13.12 -1.85 -13.16
CA ALA A 99 13.82 -1.98 -11.89
C ALA A 99 12.82 -2.06 -10.74
N GLY A 100 12.63 -3.26 -10.19
CA GLY A 100 11.74 -3.58 -9.08
C GLY A 100 10.53 -4.43 -9.50
N ALA A 101 10.27 -5.49 -8.74
CA ALA A 101 9.13 -6.41 -8.92
C ALA A 101 8.02 -6.16 -7.89
N GLY A 102 7.83 -4.92 -7.45
CA GLY A 102 6.65 -4.50 -6.67
C GLY A 102 5.40 -4.30 -7.53
N PRO A 103 4.26 -3.88 -6.96
CA PRO A 103 3.00 -3.74 -7.72
C PRO A 103 3.12 -2.84 -8.95
N ALA A 104 3.89 -1.75 -8.88
CA ALA A 104 4.14 -0.88 -10.04
C ALA A 104 4.90 -1.60 -11.16
N GLY A 105 5.99 -2.29 -10.83
CA GLY A 105 6.81 -3.02 -11.80
C GLY A 105 6.07 -4.20 -12.40
N LEU A 106 5.38 -5.00 -11.59
CA LEU A 106 4.62 -6.18 -12.05
C LEU A 106 3.49 -5.80 -13.01
N PHE A 107 2.71 -4.76 -12.69
CA PHE A 107 1.64 -4.31 -13.59
C PHE A 107 2.17 -3.58 -14.82
N CYS A 108 3.33 -2.91 -14.73
CA CYS A 108 4.01 -2.36 -15.90
C CYS A 108 4.47 -3.48 -16.85
N ALA A 109 5.13 -4.52 -16.30
CA ALA A 109 5.57 -5.69 -17.05
C ALA A 109 4.39 -6.42 -17.70
N TYR A 110 3.32 -6.66 -16.94
CA TYR A 110 2.11 -7.32 -17.43
C TYR A 110 1.45 -6.55 -18.58
N ALA A 111 1.38 -5.21 -18.48
CA ALA A 111 0.84 -4.38 -19.54
C ALA A 111 1.73 -4.40 -20.79
N LEU A 112 3.04 -4.17 -20.63
CA LEU A 112 3.99 -4.17 -21.75
C LEU A 112 4.04 -5.53 -22.47
N MET A 113 4.06 -6.63 -21.74
CA MET A 113 3.95 -7.98 -22.30
C MET A 113 2.64 -8.16 -23.09
N SER A 114 1.51 -7.71 -22.55
CA SER A 114 0.21 -7.79 -23.24
C SER A 114 0.15 -6.89 -24.48
N GLU A 115 0.95 -5.82 -24.51
CA GLU A 115 1.13 -4.91 -25.65
C GLU A 115 2.12 -5.48 -26.69
N GLY A 116 2.75 -6.63 -26.44
CA GLY A 116 3.68 -7.30 -27.37
C GLY A 116 5.15 -7.00 -27.15
N PHE A 117 5.52 -6.28 -26.08
CA PHE A 117 6.91 -6.08 -25.68
C PHE A 117 7.45 -7.33 -24.94
N HIS A 118 8.78 -7.45 -24.86
CA HIS A 118 9.48 -8.47 -24.08
C HIS A 118 10.29 -7.81 -22.96
N PRO A 119 9.67 -7.32 -21.87
CA PRO A 119 10.38 -6.60 -20.84
C PRO A 119 11.30 -7.49 -20.01
N ILE A 120 12.39 -6.91 -19.51
CA ILE A 120 13.27 -7.52 -18.49
C ILE A 120 12.93 -6.87 -17.15
N VAL A 121 12.52 -7.66 -16.17
CA VAL A 121 12.29 -7.21 -14.79
C VAL A 121 13.50 -7.61 -13.95
N THR A 122 14.17 -6.61 -13.38
CA THR A 122 15.26 -6.79 -12.42
C THR A 122 14.73 -6.56 -11.01
N GLU A 123 15.02 -7.45 -10.08
CA GLU A 123 14.63 -7.35 -8.68
C GLU A 123 15.84 -7.64 -7.80
N ARG A 124 16.16 -6.72 -6.88
CA ARG A 124 17.33 -6.84 -6.00
C ARG A 124 17.19 -7.98 -5.00
N GLY A 125 15.97 -8.29 -4.59
CA GLY A 125 15.69 -9.38 -3.66
C GLY A 125 15.35 -10.69 -4.37
N LYS A 126 14.91 -11.66 -3.56
CA LYS A 126 14.62 -13.02 -4.02
C LYS A 126 13.19 -13.20 -4.50
N LYS A 127 12.93 -14.34 -5.13
CA LYS A 127 11.59 -14.86 -5.41
C LYS A 127 10.79 -15.00 -4.13
N VAL A 128 9.47 -14.91 -4.22
CA VAL A 128 8.59 -14.84 -3.04
C VAL A 128 8.73 -16.07 -2.14
N GLU A 129 8.99 -17.24 -2.70
CA GLU A 129 9.16 -18.48 -1.94
C GLU A 129 10.40 -18.43 -1.02
N GLU A 130 11.55 -18.04 -1.57
CA GLU A 130 12.82 -17.90 -0.84
C GLU A 130 12.78 -16.71 0.12
N ARG A 131 12.24 -15.58 -0.36
CA ARG A 131 12.03 -14.36 0.42
C ARG A 131 11.18 -14.60 1.67
N THR A 132 10.14 -15.42 1.55
CA THR A 132 9.27 -15.77 2.69
C THR A 132 10.07 -16.48 3.77
N ALA A 133 10.97 -17.40 3.41
CA ALA A 133 11.83 -18.07 4.37
C ALA A 133 12.82 -17.10 5.04
N ASP A 134 13.40 -16.16 4.28
CA ASP A 134 14.31 -15.15 4.85
C ASP A 134 13.59 -14.22 5.84
N VAL A 135 12.39 -13.75 5.49
CA VAL A 135 11.58 -12.88 6.37
C VAL A 135 11.12 -13.62 7.62
N GLN A 136 10.68 -14.87 7.49
CA GLN A 136 10.33 -15.72 8.63
C GLN A 136 11.53 -15.90 9.57
N LYS A 137 12.70 -16.25 9.00
CA LYS A 137 13.95 -16.38 9.76
C LYS A 137 14.32 -15.08 10.46
N PHE A 138 14.19 -13.93 9.79
CA PHE A 138 14.44 -12.63 10.41
C PHE A 138 13.52 -12.40 11.62
N TRP A 139 12.22 -12.66 11.47
CA TRP A 139 11.27 -12.51 12.58
C TRP A 139 11.49 -13.49 13.73
N GLU A 140 12.00 -14.70 13.46
CA GLU A 140 12.27 -15.72 14.49
C GLU A 140 13.62 -15.55 15.19
N THR A 141 14.62 -15.02 14.49
CA THR A 141 16.03 -15.01 14.96
C THR A 141 16.63 -13.63 15.13
N GLY A 142 15.98 -12.58 14.59
CA GLY A 142 16.53 -11.23 14.53
C GLY A 142 17.63 -11.03 13.47
N VAL A 143 18.00 -12.07 12.71
CA VAL A 143 19.04 -11.99 11.66
C VAL A 143 18.45 -11.47 10.36
N LEU A 144 18.80 -10.23 10.00
CA LEU A 144 18.31 -9.56 8.79
C LEU A 144 19.17 -9.90 7.57
N ASP A 145 18.53 -10.27 6.46
CA ASP A 145 19.11 -10.21 5.12
C ASP A 145 18.73 -8.87 4.48
N THR A 146 19.72 -8.01 4.22
CA THR A 146 19.49 -6.66 3.67
C THR A 146 19.08 -6.66 2.21
N ALA A 147 19.27 -7.76 1.48
CA ALA A 147 18.81 -7.93 0.10
C ALA A 147 17.44 -8.61 0.01
N SER A 148 17.06 -9.42 1.00
CA SER A 148 15.81 -10.19 1.02
C SER A 148 15.05 -10.01 2.34
N ASN A 149 14.04 -9.14 2.34
CA ASN A 149 13.33 -8.74 3.56
C ASN A 149 11.90 -8.23 3.26
N VAL A 150 11.24 -7.65 4.26
CA VAL A 150 9.88 -7.11 4.13
C VAL A 150 9.77 -6.04 3.04
N GLN A 151 10.87 -5.35 2.70
CA GLN A 151 10.90 -4.29 1.69
C GLN A 151 11.29 -4.81 0.30
N PHE A 152 12.27 -5.72 0.22
CA PHE A 152 12.92 -6.11 -1.04
C PHE A 152 12.67 -7.58 -1.41
N GLY A 153 12.48 -7.82 -2.72
CA GLY A 153 12.11 -9.11 -3.30
C GLY A 153 10.75 -9.08 -3.99
N GLU A 154 10.34 -10.23 -4.53
CA GLU A 154 9.16 -10.38 -5.37
C GLU A 154 7.87 -9.88 -4.68
N GLY A 155 7.11 -9.02 -5.38
CA GLY A 155 5.91 -8.34 -4.87
C GLY A 155 6.22 -7.09 -4.03
N GLY A 156 7.50 -6.78 -3.78
CA GLY A 156 7.96 -5.59 -3.05
C GLY A 156 7.37 -5.49 -1.64
N ALA A 157 7.18 -4.26 -1.15
CA ALA A 157 6.60 -3.99 0.17
C ALA A 157 5.13 -4.43 0.32
N GLY A 158 4.45 -4.82 -0.77
CA GLY A 158 3.06 -5.26 -0.73
C GLY A 158 2.87 -6.67 -0.18
N THR A 159 3.85 -7.57 -0.35
CA THR A 159 3.74 -9.01 -0.10
C THR A 159 3.39 -9.35 1.36
N PHE A 160 4.15 -8.77 2.31
CA PHE A 160 3.98 -9.01 3.74
C PHE A 160 3.09 -7.95 4.40
N SER A 161 1.89 -7.80 3.87
CA SER A 161 0.89 -6.83 4.34
C SER A 161 -0.50 -7.47 4.44
N ASP A 162 -1.47 -6.75 5.03
CA ASP A 162 -2.90 -7.11 4.98
C ASP A 162 -3.45 -7.12 3.53
N GLY A 163 -2.70 -6.60 2.55
CA GLY A 163 -3.09 -6.65 1.14
C GLY A 163 -4.31 -5.77 0.84
N LYS A 164 -4.45 -4.62 1.52
CA LYS A 164 -5.55 -3.66 1.31
C LYS A 164 -5.51 -3.06 -0.08
N LEU A 165 -6.65 -3.12 -0.79
CA LEU A 165 -6.78 -2.68 -2.17
C LEU A 165 -7.70 -1.45 -2.33
N ASN A 166 -7.93 -0.71 -1.26
CA ASN A 166 -8.66 0.56 -1.34
C ASN A 166 -7.78 1.69 -1.90
N THR A 167 -8.31 2.44 -2.88
CA THR A 167 -7.65 3.60 -3.47
C THR A 167 -8.60 4.80 -3.55
N LEU A 168 -8.04 6.00 -3.38
CA LEU A 168 -8.76 7.27 -3.54
C LEU A 168 -8.53 7.89 -4.94
N VAL A 169 -7.72 7.24 -5.78
CA VAL A 169 -7.44 7.71 -7.14
C VAL A 169 -8.73 7.62 -7.96
N LYS A 170 -9.20 8.78 -8.45
CA LYS A 170 -10.30 8.83 -9.41
C LYS A 170 -9.83 8.25 -10.74
N ASP A 171 -10.56 7.26 -11.23
CA ASP A 171 -10.19 6.54 -12.45
C ASP A 171 -11.40 6.30 -13.34
N PRO A 172 -11.68 7.23 -14.27
CA PRO A 172 -12.86 7.15 -15.13
C PRO A 172 -12.72 6.10 -16.24
N ILE A 173 -11.52 5.55 -16.48
CA ILE A 173 -11.29 4.62 -17.59
C ILE A 173 -11.22 3.15 -17.18
N GLY A 174 -11.12 2.85 -15.87
CA GLY A 174 -11.28 1.49 -15.34
C GLY A 174 -10.00 0.69 -15.11
N ARG A 175 -8.83 1.33 -14.99
CA ARG A 175 -7.56 0.69 -14.59
C ARG A 175 -7.65 0.00 -13.23
N ASN A 176 -8.30 0.63 -12.25
CA ASN A 176 -8.49 0.04 -10.91
C ASN A 176 -9.22 -1.31 -11.02
N ARG A 177 -10.32 -1.35 -11.78
CA ARG A 177 -11.06 -2.59 -12.01
C ARG A 177 -10.21 -3.65 -12.72
N PHE A 178 -9.43 -3.24 -13.72
CA PHE A 178 -8.50 -4.14 -14.40
C PHE A 178 -7.44 -4.74 -13.47
N VAL A 179 -6.88 -3.94 -12.55
CA VAL A 179 -5.93 -4.43 -11.54
C VAL A 179 -6.58 -5.48 -10.63
N LEU A 180 -7.79 -5.23 -10.12
CA LEU A 180 -8.53 -6.19 -9.30
C LEU A 180 -8.85 -7.49 -10.08
N GLU A 181 -9.34 -7.36 -11.31
CA GLU A 181 -9.64 -8.51 -12.19
C GLU A 181 -8.37 -9.32 -12.50
N THR A 182 -7.22 -8.65 -12.64
CA THR A 182 -5.93 -9.33 -12.82
C THR A 182 -5.54 -10.11 -11.57
N PHE A 183 -5.68 -9.54 -10.37
CA PHE A 183 -5.43 -10.31 -9.15
C PHE A 183 -6.34 -11.54 -9.04
N VAL A 184 -7.64 -11.40 -9.34
CA VAL A 184 -8.57 -12.54 -9.35
C VAL A 184 -8.18 -13.59 -10.40
N LYS A 185 -7.78 -13.17 -11.61
CA LYS A 185 -7.28 -14.06 -12.67
C LYS A 185 -6.14 -14.95 -12.16
N PHE A 186 -5.30 -14.42 -11.26
CA PHE A 186 -4.15 -15.13 -10.70
C PHE A 186 -4.41 -15.74 -9.32
N GLY A 187 -5.66 -15.86 -8.88
CA GLY A 187 -6.05 -16.64 -7.70
C GLY A 187 -6.45 -15.83 -6.47
N ALA A 188 -6.55 -14.50 -6.56
CA ALA A 188 -7.12 -13.71 -5.47
C ALA A 188 -8.64 -13.96 -5.36
N PRO A 189 -9.25 -13.84 -4.16
CA PRO A 189 -10.66 -14.11 -3.97
C PRO A 189 -11.57 -13.15 -4.76
N GLU A 190 -12.65 -13.65 -5.35
CA GLU A 190 -13.57 -12.82 -6.15
C GLU A 190 -14.21 -11.67 -5.36
N HIS A 191 -14.31 -11.79 -4.04
CA HIS A 191 -14.92 -10.75 -3.21
C HIS A 191 -14.19 -9.41 -3.28
N ILE A 192 -12.90 -9.39 -3.63
CA ILE A 192 -12.14 -8.14 -3.80
C ILE A 192 -12.72 -7.24 -4.90
N LEU A 193 -13.49 -7.81 -5.84
CA LEU A 193 -14.12 -7.09 -6.94
C LEU A 193 -15.30 -6.24 -6.51
N TYR A 194 -15.91 -6.53 -5.36
CA TYR A 194 -17.13 -5.86 -4.94
C TYR A 194 -17.11 -5.36 -3.49
N GLU A 195 -16.21 -5.84 -2.62
CA GLU A 195 -16.13 -5.30 -1.28
C GLU A 195 -15.63 -3.85 -1.27
N ASN A 196 -16.20 -3.02 -0.40
CA ASN A 196 -15.84 -1.60 -0.33
C ASN A 196 -14.45 -1.35 0.29
N LYS A 197 -13.96 -2.28 1.11
CA LYS A 197 -12.61 -2.24 1.71
C LYS A 197 -11.93 -3.59 1.46
N PRO A 198 -11.65 -3.92 0.19
CA PRO A 198 -11.18 -5.24 -0.19
C PRO A 198 -9.75 -5.46 0.32
N HIS A 199 -9.45 -6.71 0.70
CA HIS A 199 -8.13 -7.15 1.08
C HIS A 199 -7.87 -8.57 0.56
N ILE A 200 -6.59 -8.95 0.45
CA ILE A 200 -6.18 -10.30 0.03
C ILE A 200 -5.61 -11.10 1.21
N GLY A 201 -4.84 -10.45 2.09
CA GLY A 201 -4.03 -11.13 3.10
C GLY A 201 -2.67 -11.60 2.58
N THR A 202 -1.68 -11.64 3.46
CA THR A 202 -0.28 -11.92 3.08
C THR A 202 -0.07 -13.32 2.49
N ASP A 203 -0.77 -14.31 3.02
CA ASP A 203 -0.74 -15.72 2.64
C ASP A 203 -1.19 -15.94 1.20
N ILE A 204 -2.32 -15.34 0.81
CA ILE A 204 -2.85 -15.48 -0.54
C ILE A 204 -2.06 -14.60 -1.52
N LEU A 205 -1.64 -13.40 -1.10
CA LEU A 205 -0.96 -12.47 -1.99
C LEU A 205 0.38 -13.02 -2.49
N ALA A 206 1.14 -13.74 -1.64
CA ALA A 206 2.39 -14.38 -2.05
C ALA A 206 2.18 -15.35 -3.23
N ASP A 207 1.16 -16.20 -3.17
CA ASP A 207 0.84 -17.17 -4.23
C ASP A 207 0.32 -16.47 -5.51
N VAL A 208 -0.49 -15.43 -5.37
CA VAL A 208 -0.98 -14.64 -6.51
C VAL A 208 0.18 -14.01 -7.29
N ILE A 209 1.16 -13.43 -6.59
CA ILE A 209 2.32 -12.79 -7.22
C ILE A 209 3.21 -13.82 -7.93
N LYS A 210 3.43 -14.99 -7.31
CA LYS A 210 4.14 -16.11 -7.95
C LYS A 210 3.48 -16.51 -9.27
N ARG A 211 2.16 -16.72 -9.27
CA ARG A 211 1.41 -17.11 -10.48
C ARG A 211 1.46 -16.02 -11.56
N MET A 212 1.44 -14.75 -11.16
CA MET A 212 1.64 -13.62 -12.08
C MET A 212 3.02 -13.70 -12.76
N ARG A 213 4.09 -13.92 -11.99
CA ARG A 213 5.45 -14.10 -12.54
C ARG A 213 5.52 -15.27 -13.50
N GLU A 214 5.02 -16.44 -13.10
CA GLU A 214 5.06 -17.66 -13.92
C GLU A 214 4.38 -17.43 -15.27
N PHE A 215 3.16 -16.89 -15.25
CA PHE A 215 2.44 -16.53 -16.46
C PHE A 215 3.21 -15.53 -17.34
N MET A 216 3.75 -14.45 -16.75
CA MET A 216 4.52 -13.47 -17.52
C MET A 216 5.80 -14.08 -18.12
N THR A 217 6.46 -14.97 -17.38
CA THR A 217 7.66 -15.68 -17.85
C THR A 217 7.36 -16.55 -19.06
N GLU A 218 6.27 -17.32 -19.01
CA GLU A 218 5.79 -18.14 -20.13
C GLU A 218 5.41 -17.31 -21.36
N ASN A 219 5.11 -16.02 -21.17
CA ASN A 219 4.71 -15.08 -22.22
C ASN A 219 5.83 -14.08 -22.57
N GLY A 220 7.09 -14.41 -22.27
CA GLY A 220 8.26 -13.69 -22.79
C GLY A 220 8.74 -12.51 -21.95
N VAL A 221 8.33 -12.41 -20.69
CA VAL A 221 8.98 -11.51 -19.71
C VAL A 221 10.17 -12.23 -19.08
N GLU A 222 11.33 -11.59 -19.04
CA GLU A 222 12.50 -12.12 -18.34
C GLU A 222 12.54 -11.58 -16.90
N PHE A 223 12.59 -12.44 -15.89
CA PHE A 223 12.77 -12.04 -14.49
C PHE A 223 14.17 -12.38 -13.99
N LEU A 224 14.91 -11.35 -13.57
CA LEU A 224 16.24 -11.43 -12.99
C LEU A 224 16.13 -11.06 -11.50
N PHE A 225 16.04 -12.07 -10.64
CA PHE A 225 16.10 -11.90 -9.18
C PHE A 225 17.54 -11.76 -8.71
N GLU A 226 17.73 -11.27 -7.48
CA GLU A 226 19.07 -11.00 -6.92
C GLU A 226 19.92 -10.12 -7.86
N THR A 227 19.24 -9.23 -8.56
CA THR A 227 19.81 -8.38 -9.62
C THR A 227 19.38 -6.95 -9.37
N CYS A 228 20.29 -6.18 -8.77
CA CYS A 228 20.09 -4.76 -8.47
C CYS A 228 20.59 -3.90 -9.64
N VAL A 229 19.82 -2.88 -10.03
CA VAL A 229 20.31 -1.82 -10.92
C VAL A 229 21.20 -0.89 -10.11
N THR A 230 22.49 -0.89 -10.41
CA THR A 230 23.54 -0.19 -9.65
C THR A 230 24.11 1.02 -10.38
N GLY A 231 23.70 1.24 -11.63
CA GLY A 231 24.16 2.36 -12.43
C GLY A 231 23.41 2.49 -13.75
N PHE A 232 23.65 3.60 -14.45
CA PHE A 232 23.24 3.80 -15.83
C PHE A 232 24.21 4.75 -16.55
N SER A 233 24.21 4.69 -17.88
CA SER A 233 25.01 5.55 -18.74
C SER A 233 24.15 6.23 -19.81
N THR A 234 24.58 7.42 -20.24
CA THR A 234 23.91 8.20 -21.28
C THR A 234 24.72 8.21 -22.57
N GLY A 235 24.02 8.32 -23.70
CA GLY A 235 24.63 8.52 -25.01
C GLY A 235 25.10 9.96 -25.22
N LYS A 236 25.70 10.25 -26.38
CA LYS A 236 26.16 11.60 -26.75
C LYS A 236 25.04 12.66 -26.77
N ASN A 237 23.79 12.22 -26.93
CA ASN A 237 22.60 13.06 -26.92
C ASN A 237 22.04 13.31 -25.50
N GLY A 238 22.66 12.75 -24.45
CA GLY A 238 22.20 12.85 -23.07
C GLY A 238 21.06 11.88 -22.70
N ASN A 239 20.57 11.05 -23.63
CA ASN A 239 19.52 10.07 -23.35
C ASN A 239 20.13 8.79 -22.75
N LEU A 240 19.30 8.01 -22.05
CA LEU A 240 19.66 6.69 -21.56
C LEU A 240 20.21 5.81 -22.70
N LYS A 241 21.31 5.12 -22.43
CA LYS A 241 21.94 4.18 -23.36
C LYS A 241 22.05 2.78 -22.78
N SER A 242 22.35 2.67 -21.50
CA SER A 242 22.56 1.39 -20.84
C SER A 242 22.33 1.49 -19.34
N ILE A 243 22.15 0.34 -18.70
CA ILE A 243 22.13 0.17 -17.25
C ILE A 243 23.25 -0.75 -16.81
N GLU A 244 23.64 -0.61 -15.55
CA GLU A 244 24.59 -1.48 -14.86
C GLU A 244 23.83 -2.28 -13.80
N LEU A 245 24.14 -3.56 -13.71
CA LEU A 245 23.55 -4.54 -12.80
C LEU A 245 24.65 -5.07 -11.88
N ASN A 246 24.35 -5.16 -10.59
CA ASN A 246 25.23 -5.75 -9.56
C ASN A 246 26.68 -5.26 -9.55
N HIS A 247 26.96 -4.08 -10.11
CA HIS A 247 28.30 -3.51 -10.34
C HIS A 247 29.24 -4.35 -11.24
N ASP A 248 28.72 -5.33 -11.98
CA ASP A 248 29.55 -6.27 -12.75
C ASP A 248 29.10 -6.50 -14.19
N ARG A 249 27.83 -6.18 -14.50
CA ARG A 249 27.23 -6.45 -15.80
C ARG A 249 26.55 -5.21 -16.35
N GLN A 250 26.65 -5.00 -17.67
CA GLN A 250 25.97 -3.92 -18.38
C GLN A 250 24.95 -4.49 -19.37
N ILE A 251 23.81 -3.82 -19.50
CA ILE A 251 22.80 -4.11 -20.53
C ILE A 251 22.47 -2.81 -21.26
N ASP A 252 22.55 -2.84 -22.59
CA ASP A 252 22.09 -1.73 -23.43
C ASP A 252 20.56 -1.63 -23.40
N THR A 253 20.04 -0.44 -23.14
CA THR A 253 18.62 -0.14 -23.15
C THR A 253 18.39 1.36 -23.26
N ASP A 254 17.37 1.77 -24.00
CA ASP A 254 16.91 3.15 -24.09
C ASP A 254 15.60 3.39 -23.31
N CYS A 255 15.16 2.39 -22.52
CA CYS A 255 13.92 2.42 -21.75
C CYS A 255 14.07 1.72 -20.39
N LEU A 256 14.28 2.52 -19.34
CA LEU A 256 14.36 2.08 -17.94
C LEU A 256 13.16 2.61 -17.14
N ILE A 257 12.39 1.71 -16.54
CA ILE A 257 11.33 2.03 -15.60
C ILE A 257 11.87 1.87 -14.18
N LEU A 258 11.87 2.95 -13.40
CA LEU A 258 12.31 2.95 -12.00
C LEU A 258 11.11 2.69 -11.08
N ALA A 259 10.81 1.42 -10.80
CA ALA A 259 9.73 0.96 -9.91
C ALA A 259 10.28 0.44 -8.56
N ILE A 260 11.32 1.11 -8.05
CA ILE A 260 12.24 0.66 -6.99
C ILE A 260 11.68 0.65 -5.55
N GLY A 261 10.43 1.08 -5.35
CA GLY A 261 9.87 1.29 -4.01
C GLY A 261 10.56 2.42 -3.24
N HIS A 262 10.07 2.76 -2.05
CA HIS A 262 10.58 3.91 -1.29
C HIS A 262 11.67 3.57 -0.28
N SER A 263 12.05 2.29 -0.17
CA SER A 263 13.08 1.81 0.76
C SER A 263 14.47 1.69 0.09
N ALA A 264 14.57 1.85 -1.23
CA ALA A 264 15.83 1.76 -1.99
C ALA A 264 16.68 3.05 -1.85
N ARG A 265 17.13 3.32 -0.62
CA ARG A 265 17.86 4.55 -0.23
C ARG A 265 19.19 4.69 -0.96
N ASP A 266 19.91 3.58 -1.08
CA ASP A 266 21.13 3.45 -1.91
C ASP A 266 20.87 3.86 -3.36
N THR A 267 19.79 3.37 -3.96
CA THR A 267 19.40 3.77 -5.31
C THR A 267 19.04 5.26 -5.37
N PHE A 268 18.38 5.85 -4.37
CA PHE A 268 18.15 7.29 -4.35
C PHE A 268 19.44 8.10 -4.36
N SER A 269 20.46 7.69 -3.59
CA SER A 269 21.78 8.33 -3.62
C SER A 269 22.45 8.23 -5.00
N LEU A 270 22.41 7.06 -5.62
CA LEU A 270 22.89 6.85 -6.99
C LEU A 270 22.19 7.78 -8.00
N LEU A 271 20.85 7.86 -7.94
CA LEU A 271 20.07 8.68 -8.87
C LEU A 271 20.38 10.18 -8.72
N GLN A 272 20.57 10.66 -7.49
CA GLN A 272 21.00 12.02 -7.20
C GLN A 272 22.38 12.29 -7.81
N GLU A 273 23.35 11.40 -7.56
CA GLU A 273 24.72 11.51 -8.08
C GLU A 273 24.73 11.55 -9.62
N LYS A 274 23.91 10.73 -10.27
CA LYS A 274 23.80 10.67 -11.72
C LYS A 274 22.95 11.80 -12.33
N GLY A 275 22.49 12.76 -11.52
CA GLY A 275 21.84 13.98 -12.00
C GLY A 275 20.37 13.83 -12.39
N LEU A 276 19.63 12.87 -11.82
CA LEU A 276 18.17 12.90 -11.93
C LEU A 276 17.61 14.05 -11.10
N ASN A 277 16.63 14.75 -11.66
CA ASN A 277 15.91 15.79 -10.94
C ASN A 277 15.04 15.15 -9.85
N MET A 278 15.36 15.46 -8.59
CA MET A 278 14.69 14.93 -7.41
C MET A 278 14.32 16.09 -6.47
N GLN A 279 13.29 15.89 -5.65
CA GLN A 279 12.83 16.86 -4.66
C GLN A 279 12.54 16.16 -3.35
N ALA A 280 12.83 16.81 -2.22
CA ALA A 280 12.35 16.35 -0.92
C ALA A 280 10.82 16.37 -0.90
N LYS A 281 10.20 15.31 -0.36
CA LYS A 281 8.75 15.16 -0.34
C LYS A 281 8.28 14.91 1.07
N SER A 282 7.21 15.61 1.47
CA SER A 282 6.53 15.36 2.75
C SER A 282 6.04 13.91 2.86
N PHE A 283 6.10 13.39 4.08
CA PHE A 283 5.56 12.08 4.45
C PHE A 283 5.03 12.18 5.89
N ALA A 284 4.88 11.05 6.59
CA ALA A 284 4.41 11.02 7.96
C ALA A 284 5.12 9.91 8.74
N VAL A 285 5.34 10.14 10.03
CA VAL A 285 6.02 9.20 10.93
C VAL A 285 5.25 9.04 12.23
N GLY A 286 5.47 7.95 12.95
CA GLY A 286 4.83 7.74 14.24
C GLY A 286 5.08 6.33 14.78
N PHE A 287 4.10 5.81 15.50
CA PHE A 287 4.18 4.51 16.16
C PHE A 287 3.12 3.55 15.63
N ARG A 288 3.38 2.24 15.68
CA ARG A 288 2.30 1.24 15.58
C ARG A 288 1.58 1.18 16.91
N VAL A 289 0.25 1.28 16.86
CA VAL A 289 -0.61 1.21 18.04
C VAL A 289 -1.47 -0.03 17.94
N GLU A 290 -1.52 -0.81 19.02
CA GLU A 290 -2.36 -1.99 19.15
C GLU A 290 -3.49 -1.79 20.16
N HIS A 291 -4.64 -2.36 19.84
CA HIS A 291 -5.81 -2.50 20.70
C HIS A 291 -6.39 -3.92 20.53
N PRO A 292 -7.09 -4.50 21.52
CA PRO A 292 -7.75 -5.79 21.32
C PRO A 292 -8.77 -5.70 20.17
N GLN A 293 -8.71 -6.65 19.24
CA GLN A 293 -9.63 -6.68 18.10
C GLN A 293 -11.09 -6.87 18.55
N SER A 294 -11.31 -7.59 19.65
CA SER A 294 -12.63 -7.77 20.25
C SER A 294 -13.27 -6.44 20.67
N GLU A 295 -12.49 -5.53 21.28
CA GLU A 295 -12.98 -4.20 21.70
C GLU A 295 -13.25 -3.29 20.51
N VAL A 296 -12.42 -3.40 19.46
CA VAL A 296 -12.69 -2.71 18.19
C VAL A 296 -13.97 -3.25 17.55
N ASN A 297 -14.17 -4.57 17.52
CA ASN A 297 -15.39 -5.20 17.01
C ASN A 297 -16.62 -4.74 17.79
N LEU A 298 -16.55 -4.76 19.12
CA LEU A 298 -17.60 -4.31 20.00
C LEU A 298 -17.96 -2.84 19.74
N THR A 299 -16.95 -1.98 19.65
CA THR A 299 -17.15 -0.56 19.38
C THR A 299 -17.72 -0.31 18.00
N GLN A 300 -17.30 -1.05 16.96
CA GLN A 300 -17.75 -0.83 15.59
C GLN A 300 -19.12 -1.46 15.30
N TYR A 301 -19.41 -2.65 15.84
CA TYR A 301 -20.59 -3.45 15.50
C TYR A 301 -21.60 -3.64 16.64
N GLY A 302 -21.20 -3.43 17.89
CA GLY A 302 -22.03 -3.67 19.08
C GLY A 302 -22.15 -5.15 19.44
N ASP A 303 -22.64 -5.43 20.66
CA ASP A 303 -22.66 -6.76 21.28
C ASP A 303 -23.28 -7.84 20.39
N LEU A 304 -24.34 -7.50 19.65
CA LEU A 304 -25.10 -8.48 18.87
C LEU A 304 -24.29 -9.08 17.71
N TYR A 305 -23.30 -8.34 17.20
CA TYR A 305 -22.60 -8.65 15.95
C TYR A 305 -21.07 -8.62 16.04
N ALA A 306 -20.50 -8.24 17.19
CA ALA A 306 -19.06 -8.16 17.40
C ALA A 306 -18.33 -9.48 17.02
N ASP A 307 -18.93 -10.62 17.32
CA ASP A 307 -18.35 -11.95 17.05
C ASP A 307 -18.92 -12.63 15.77
N LYS A 308 -19.80 -11.94 15.03
CA LYS A 308 -20.49 -12.50 13.85
C LYS A 308 -20.04 -11.86 12.54
N LEU A 309 -19.53 -10.65 12.60
CA LEU A 309 -19.02 -9.93 11.44
C LEU A 309 -17.50 -10.07 11.34
N PRO A 310 -16.91 -9.91 10.14
CA PRO A 310 -15.46 -9.92 9.97
C PRO A 310 -14.77 -8.88 10.87
N ALA A 311 -13.50 -9.10 11.18
CA ALA A 311 -12.70 -8.19 12.02
C ALA A 311 -12.87 -6.72 11.60
N ALA A 312 -13.28 -5.89 12.56
CA ALA A 312 -13.73 -4.54 12.32
C ALA A 312 -12.56 -3.60 11.98
N PRO A 313 -12.64 -2.87 10.85
CA PRO A 313 -11.65 -1.85 10.51
C PRO A 313 -12.06 -0.49 11.07
N TYR A 314 -11.08 0.33 11.47
CA TYR A 314 -11.29 1.75 11.77
C TYR A 314 -10.47 2.70 10.88
N LYS A 315 -10.82 3.98 10.94
CA LYS A 315 -10.02 5.10 10.42
C LYS A 315 -10.26 6.31 11.32
N VAL A 316 -9.20 6.89 11.85
CA VAL A 316 -9.23 8.10 12.69
C VAL A 316 -8.31 9.17 12.13
N THR A 317 -8.68 10.43 12.33
CA THR A 317 -7.97 11.61 11.81
C THR A 317 -8.29 12.81 12.69
N ALA A 318 -7.29 13.65 12.93
CA ALA A 318 -7.35 14.88 13.69
C ALA A 318 -6.49 15.94 12.98
N ASN A 319 -7.00 17.17 12.91
CA ASN A 319 -6.20 18.33 12.57
C ASN A 319 -6.03 19.13 13.85
N LEU A 320 -4.79 19.25 14.32
CA LEU A 320 -4.48 19.87 15.59
C LEU A 320 -4.38 21.40 15.46
N PRO A 321 -4.54 22.16 16.55
CA PRO A 321 -4.33 23.61 16.56
C PRO A 321 -2.91 24.01 16.11
N SER A 322 -1.92 23.12 16.27
CA SER A 322 -0.55 23.29 15.76
C SER A 322 -0.44 23.32 14.22
N GLY A 323 -1.53 23.00 13.51
CA GLY A 323 -1.56 22.86 12.05
C GLY A 323 -1.13 21.49 11.54
N ARG A 324 -0.74 20.57 12.43
CA ARG A 324 -0.37 19.19 12.06
C ARG A 324 -1.59 18.29 11.95
N GLY A 325 -1.56 17.41 10.95
CA GLY A 325 -2.50 16.30 10.83
C GLY A 325 -1.97 15.05 11.51
N VAL A 326 -2.78 14.43 12.36
CA VAL A 326 -2.52 13.12 12.97
C VAL A 326 -3.60 12.15 12.52
N TYR A 327 -3.22 10.96 12.07
CA TYR A 327 -4.19 10.01 11.51
C TYR A 327 -3.72 8.57 11.59
N SER A 328 -4.68 7.65 11.56
CA SER A 328 -4.39 6.22 11.41
C SER A 328 -4.04 5.88 9.96
N PHE A 329 -2.99 5.11 9.77
CA PHE A 329 -2.51 4.60 8.50
C PHE A 329 -2.29 3.09 8.56
N CYS A 330 -2.49 2.42 7.44
CA CYS A 330 -2.31 0.97 7.28
C CYS A 330 -2.93 0.15 8.43
N MET A 331 -4.15 0.51 8.88
CA MET A 331 -4.87 -0.21 9.94
C MET A 331 -5.18 -1.65 9.51
N CYS A 332 -4.68 -2.63 10.26
CA CYS A 332 -4.73 -4.07 10.02
C CYS A 332 -5.63 -4.72 11.09
N PRO A 333 -6.88 -5.09 10.75
CA PRO A 333 -7.74 -5.82 11.67
C PRO A 333 -7.18 -7.22 11.92
N GLY A 334 -7.23 -7.68 13.17
CA GLY A 334 -6.77 -8.99 13.62
C GLY A 334 -5.39 -9.33 13.06
N GLY A 335 -4.48 -8.36 13.17
CA GLY A 335 -3.20 -8.35 12.49
C GLY A 335 -2.02 -8.45 13.45
N TYR A 336 -0.84 -8.21 12.89
CA TYR A 336 0.44 -8.24 13.60
C TYR A 336 1.21 -6.96 13.30
N VAL A 337 1.91 -6.42 14.29
CA VAL A 337 2.99 -5.46 14.05
C VAL A 337 4.20 -6.24 13.57
N VAL A 338 4.84 -5.82 12.49
CA VAL A 338 5.97 -6.56 11.91
C VAL A 338 7.25 -5.74 11.96
N ASN A 339 8.36 -6.39 12.28
CA ASN A 339 9.67 -5.81 12.04
C ASN A 339 9.90 -5.74 10.53
N ALA A 340 10.02 -4.52 10.02
CA ALA A 340 10.04 -4.19 8.60
C ALA A 340 11.39 -3.60 8.15
N SER A 341 12.44 -3.78 8.96
CA SER A 341 13.81 -3.36 8.65
C SER A 341 14.31 -3.92 7.32
N SER A 342 15.15 -3.13 6.65
CA SER A 342 15.88 -3.54 5.45
C SER A 342 17.35 -3.16 5.48
N GLU A 343 17.83 -2.60 6.58
CA GLU A 343 19.20 -2.11 6.75
C GLU A 343 19.72 -2.51 8.13
N GLU A 344 21.02 -2.81 8.21
CA GLU A 344 21.66 -3.13 9.48
C GLU A 344 21.58 -1.94 10.45
N HIS A 345 21.43 -2.26 11.74
CA HIS A 345 21.37 -1.27 12.82
C HIS A 345 20.27 -0.20 12.68
N ARG A 346 19.23 -0.48 11.89
CA ARG A 346 18.06 0.37 11.67
C ARG A 346 16.78 -0.44 11.88
N LEU A 347 15.88 0.10 12.70
CA LEU A 347 14.60 -0.55 13.04
C LEU A 347 13.42 0.27 12.53
N ALA A 348 12.64 -0.34 11.64
CA ALA A 348 11.35 0.19 11.21
C ALA A 348 10.27 -0.88 11.45
N VAL A 349 9.06 -0.45 11.79
CA VAL A 349 7.90 -1.35 11.88
C VAL A 349 6.89 -1.07 10.77
N ASN A 350 6.04 -2.07 10.51
CA ASN A 350 4.82 -1.94 9.73
C ASN A 350 3.73 -2.84 10.33
N GLY A 351 2.64 -3.09 9.61
CA GLY A 351 1.60 -4.02 10.03
C GLY A 351 1.11 -4.90 8.89
N MET A 352 0.70 -6.11 9.25
CA MET A 352 0.14 -7.08 8.32
C MET A 352 -1.06 -7.80 8.93
N SER A 353 -1.87 -8.45 8.09
CA SER A 353 -2.85 -9.46 8.51
C SER A 353 -2.83 -10.62 7.52
N TYR A 354 -3.16 -11.81 7.99
CA TYR A 354 -3.52 -12.93 7.12
C TYR A 354 -4.93 -12.71 6.53
N SER A 355 -5.28 -13.51 5.52
CA SER A 355 -6.57 -13.44 4.83
C SER A 355 -7.78 -13.63 5.76
N ASP A 356 -7.63 -14.38 6.86
CA ASP A 356 -8.67 -14.61 7.86
C ASP A 356 -8.84 -13.45 8.87
N ARG A 357 -7.82 -12.58 9.00
CA ARG A 357 -7.72 -11.53 10.03
C ARG A 357 -8.01 -12.08 11.44
N GLY A 358 -7.46 -13.26 11.75
CA GLY A 358 -7.73 -13.99 12.99
C GLY A 358 -6.87 -13.60 14.21
N GLY A 359 -5.99 -12.60 14.11
CA GLY A 359 -5.15 -12.16 15.22
C GLY A 359 -5.94 -11.50 16.37
N SER A 360 -5.39 -11.54 17.58
CA SER A 360 -6.08 -11.00 18.77
C SER A 360 -6.16 -9.47 18.80
N ASN A 361 -5.25 -8.78 18.11
CA ASN A 361 -5.15 -7.32 18.16
C ASN A 361 -5.48 -6.69 16.81
N ALA A 362 -6.19 -5.56 16.86
CA ALA A 362 -6.17 -4.58 15.79
C ALA A 362 -4.89 -3.76 15.91
N ASN A 363 -4.23 -3.43 14.80
CA ASN A 363 -3.13 -2.47 14.85
C ASN A 363 -3.20 -1.44 13.73
N SER A 364 -2.71 -0.23 13.98
CA SER A 364 -2.53 0.79 12.95
C SER A 364 -1.33 1.66 13.25
N ALA A 365 -0.66 2.16 12.23
CA ALA A 365 0.27 3.26 12.44
C ALA A 365 -0.53 4.51 12.80
N ILE A 366 -0.24 5.14 13.93
CA ILE A 366 -0.72 6.49 14.24
C ILE A 366 0.42 7.44 13.95
N ILE A 367 0.23 8.27 12.94
CA ILE A 367 1.31 9.04 12.32
C ILE A 367 0.98 10.52 12.23
N VAL A 368 2.04 11.31 12.31
CA VAL A 368 2.04 12.78 12.23
C VAL A 368 2.75 13.18 10.94
N SER A 369 2.14 14.10 10.19
CA SER A 369 2.75 14.64 8.96
C SER A 369 4.04 15.42 9.24
N VAL A 370 5.04 15.18 8.40
CA VAL A 370 6.35 15.86 8.42
C VAL A 370 6.70 16.43 7.04
N THR A 371 7.33 17.60 7.02
CA THR A 371 7.68 18.35 5.80
C THR A 371 9.20 18.56 5.66
N PRO A 372 9.69 19.05 4.50
CA PRO A 372 11.10 19.43 4.34
C PRO A 372 11.64 20.37 5.43
N GLU A 373 10.79 21.25 5.98
CA GLU A 373 11.14 22.12 7.10
C GLU A 373 11.46 21.33 8.38
N ASP A 374 10.74 20.24 8.64
CA ASP A 374 11.00 19.36 9.78
C ASP A 374 12.32 18.62 9.61
N PHE A 375 12.63 18.14 8.40
CA PHE A 375 13.91 17.46 8.13
C PHE A 375 15.09 18.41 8.29
N LYS A 376 14.90 19.66 7.85
CA LYS A 376 15.90 20.71 8.04
C LYS A 376 16.10 21.02 9.52
N ALA A 377 15.01 21.24 10.28
CA ALA A 377 15.05 21.50 11.72
C ALA A 377 15.80 20.38 12.46
N ASP A 378 15.50 19.13 12.10
CA ASP A 378 16.15 17.96 12.65
C ASP A 378 17.65 17.88 12.30
N ALA A 379 18.02 18.16 11.04
CA ALA A 379 19.43 18.25 10.66
C ALA A 379 20.19 19.34 11.44
N ILE A 380 19.56 20.48 11.76
CA ILE A 380 20.14 21.53 12.63
C ILE A 380 20.43 20.95 14.01
N ARG A 381 19.41 20.31 14.60
CA ARG A 381 19.44 19.75 15.96
C ARG A 381 20.59 18.75 16.14
N HIS A 382 20.87 17.98 15.09
CA HIS A 382 21.92 16.97 15.10
C HIS A 382 23.28 17.47 14.56
N GLY A 383 23.43 18.77 14.31
CA GLY A 383 24.70 19.36 13.87
C GLY A 383 25.10 19.01 12.44
N VAL A 384 24.14 18.61 11.59
CA VAL A 384 24.36 18.11 10.22
C VAL A 384 24.04 19.18 9.16
N LEU A 385 24.01 20.47 9.51
CA LEU A 385 23.45 21.46 8.58
C LEU A 385 24.36 21.89 7.43
N LYS A 386 23.79 21.67 6.23
CA LYS A 386 24.11 22.12 4.87
C LYS A 386 25.24 21.37 4.17
N ASP A 387 24.89 20.86 2.99
CA ASP A 387 25.78 20.85 1.85
C ASP A 387 26.55 22.19 1.81
N ALA A 388 27.87 22.16 1.59
CA ALA A 388 28.73 23.33 1.74
C ALA A 388 28.31 24.58 0.91
N ASP A 389 27.36 24.43 -0.01
CA ASP A 389 26.92 25.41 -1.00
C ASP A 389 25.50 25.98 -0.76
N GLY A 390 24.76 25.51 0.24
CA GLY A 390 23.42 26.00 0.57
C GLY A 390 22.30 25.65 -0.43
N LYS A 391 22.42 24.54 -1.16
CA LYS A 391 21.34 23.96 -1.96
C LYS A 391 20.40 23.14 -1.08
N GLU A 392 19.26 22.76 -1.65
CA GLU A 392 18.31 21.87 -1.00
C GLU A 392 18.86 20.43 -0.96
N ASP A 393 19.00 19.84 0.23
CA ASP A 393 19.30 18.41 0.37
C ASP A 393 18.02 17.61 0.04
N VAL A 394 17.93 17.15 -1.20
CA VAL A 394 16.80 16.35 -1.71
C VAL A 394 16.64 15.01 -0.97
N LEU A 395 17.68 14.53 -0.29
CA LEU A 395 17.65 13.30 0.52
C LEU A 395 17.47 13.58 2.02
N SER A 396 17.22 14.82 2.42
CA SER A 396 17.02 15.20 3.84
C SER A 396 15.94 14.35 4.53
N GLY A 397 14.85 14.03 3.82
CA GLY A 397 13.80 13.14 4.33
C GLY A 397 14.26 11.69 4.50
N VAL A 398 15.15 11.18 3.65
CA VAL A 398 15.77 9.86 3.82
C VAL A 398 16.60 9.84 5.10
N ARG A 399 17.45 10.85 5.30
CA ARG A 399 18.30 10.97 6.49
C ARG A 399 17.50 11.11 7.78
N PHE A 400 16.36 11.80 7.72
CA PHE A 400 15.43 11.88 8.84
C PHE A 400 14.90 10.49 9.21
N GLN A 401 14.48 9.68 8.23
CA GLN A 401 14.06 8.30 8.50
C GLN A 401 15.21 7.44 9.07
N GLU A 402 16.42 7.54 8.50
CA GLU A 402 17.59 6.79 8.98
C GLU A 402 17.87 7.06 10.46
N ARG A 403 17.86 8.33 10.88
CA ARG A 403 18.08 8.70 12.29
C ARG A 403 17.03 8.13 13.22
N LEU A 404 15.76 8.21 12.85
CA LEU A 404 14.66 7.62 13.63
C LEU A 404 14.84 6.11 13.77
N GLU A 405 15.18 5.43 12.68
CA GLU A 405 15.35 3.98 12.66
C GLU A 405 16.59 3.52 13.44
N GLU A 406 17.70 4.26 13.38
CA GLU A 406 18.90 4.01 14.18
C GLU A 406 18.62 4.18 15.68
N LEU A 407 17.83 5.20 16.05
CA LEU A 407 17.43 5.42 17.44
C LEU A 407 16.50 4.30 17.93
N ALA A 408 15.51 3.91 17.14
CA ALA A 408 14.62 2.79 17.45
C ALA A 408 15.42 1.48 17.64
N TRP A 409 16.40 1.21 16.76
CA TRP A 409 17.25 0.04 16.88
C TRP A 409 18.06 0.06 18.17
N LYS A 410 18.64 1.20 18.55
CA LYS A 410 19.42 1.37 19.79
C LYS A 410 18.55 1.17 21.03
N LEU A 411 17.34 1.73 21.05
CA LEU A 411 16.40 1.58 22.16
C LEU A 411 16.04 0.11 22.41
N GLY A 412 15.81 -0.63 21.34
CA GLY A 412 15.41 -2.04 21.41
C GLY A 412 16.57 -3.04 21.34
N ASN A 413 17.82 -2.59 21.13
CA ASN A 413 18.97 -3.44 20.81
C ASN A 413 18.65 -4.48 19.71
N GLY A 414 18.03 -4.01 18.62
CA GLY A 414 17.56 -4.85 17.50
C GLY A 414 16.18 -5.48 17.66
N LYS A 415 15.60 -5.50 18.87
CA LYS A 415 14.20 -5.89 19.11
C LYS A 415 13.26 -4.71 18.91
N ILE A 416 11.98 -4.95 18.65
CA ILE A 416 10.97 -3.89 18.51
C ILE A 416 10.77 -3.22 19.89
N PRO A 417 11.13 -1.94 20.06
CA PRO A 417 10.90 -1.25 21.33
C PRO A 417 9.41 -0.96 21.49
N GLN A 418 8.87 -1.19 22.69
CA GLN A 418 7.45 -1.05 22.99
C GLN A 418 7.20 -0.30 24.30
N GLN A 419 6.06 0.38 24.40
CA GLN A 419 5.63 1.09 25.59
C GLN A 419 4.11 1.21 25.63
N LEU A 420 3.53 1.20 26.83
CA LEU A 420 2.10 1.49 27.00
C LEU A 420 1.85 3.00 26.86
N PHE A 421 0.73 3.37 26.22
CA PHE A 421 0.40 4.77 25.94
C PHE A 421 0.34 5.64 27.20
N GLY A 422 -0.24 5.13 28.29
CA GLY A 422 -0.31 5.85 29.56
C GLY A 422 1.06 6.13 30.18
N ASP A 423 2.02 5.22 29.98
CA ASP A 423 3.41 5.38 30.42
C ASP A 423 4.19 6.32 29.49
N TYR A 424 3.90 6.28 28.18
CA TYR A 424 4.44 7.23 27.20
C TYR A 424 4.04 8.67 27.54
N CYS A 425 2.77 8.91 27.89
CA CYS A 425 2.29 10.22 28.35
C CYS A 425 3.00 10.69 29.63
N LYS A 426 3.39 9.76 30.51
CA LYS A 426 4.09 10.04 31.79
C LYS A 426 5.61 10.05 31.65
N ASN A 427 6.15 9.83 30.45
CA ASN A 427 7.58 9.71 30.15
C ASN A 427 8.31 8.73 31.09
N ARG A 428 7.80 7.50 31.21
CA ARG A 428 8.42 6.42 32.00
C ARG A 428 8.36 5.11 31.24
N PRO A 429 9.34 4.21 31.35
CA PRO A 429 9.27 2.90 30.70
C PRO A 429 8.13 2.05 31.30
N SER A 430 7.48 1.25 30.47
CA SER A 430 6.55 0.21 30.93
C SER A 430 7.32 -0.99 31.49
N VAL A 431 6.75 -1.63 32.51
CA VAL A 431 7.35 -2.81 33.19
C VAL A 431 6.67 -4.13 32.84
N SER A 432 5.42 -4.06 32.40
CA SER A 432 4.61 -5.19 31.92
C SER A 432 3.52 -4.67 30.99
N TYR A 433 2.89 -5.55 30.22
CA TYR A 433 1.65 -5.21 29.51
C TYR A 433 0.47 -5.08 30.48
N GLY A 434 -0.64 -4.53 29.97
CA GLY A 434 -1.89 -4.35 30.70
C GLY A 434 -2.87 -5.49 30.49
N ALA A 435 -4.09 -5.19 30.04
CA ALA A 435 -5.14 -6.20 29.89
C ALA A 435 -4.96 -7.15 28.69
N PHE A 436 -4.01 -6.87 27.80
CA PHE A 436 -3.73 -7.68 26.62
C PHE A 436 -2.23 -7.62 26.26
N GLU A 437 -1.78 -8.67 25.59
CA GLU A 437 -0.39 -8.83 25.13
C GLU A 437 -0.22 -8.26 23.72
N SER A 438 1.01 -7.92 23.34
CA SER A 438 1.35 -7.50 21.99
C SER A 438 1.31 -8.67 20.99
N THR A 439 0.97 -8.39 19.74
CA THR A 439 1.06 -9.34 18.63
C THR A 439 2.07 -8.88 17.59
N THR A 440 3.30 -9.39 17.69
CA THR A 440 4.39 -9.03 16.78
C THR A 440 4.87 -10.19 15.91
N LYS A 441 5.49 -9.84 14.78
CA LYS A 441 6.46 -10.68 14.08
C LYS A 441 7.84 -10.04 14.24
N GLY A 442 8.72 -10.72 14.94
CA GLY A 442 9.95 -10.16 15.50
C GLY A 442 9.86 -10.01 17.01
N ASP A 443 10.98 -10.26 17.68
CA ASP A 443 11.14 -10.03 19.12
C ASP A 443 10.84 -8.57 19.48
N SER A 444 10.22 -8.36 20.63
CA SER A 444 9.97 -7.03 21.22
C SER A 444 10.62 -6.88 22.59
N VAL A 445 10.69 -5.63 23.07
CA VAL A 445 11.17 -5.30 24.41
C VAL A 445 10.46 -4.04 24.91
N LEU A 446 10.03 -4.04 26.18
CA LEU A 446 9.48 -2.84 26.81
C LEU A 446 10.61 -1.86 27.16
N CYS A 447 10.46 -0.61 26.73
CA CYS A 447 11.38 0.48 27.04
C CYS A 447 10.64 1.83 27.06
N ASN A 448 11.39 2.94 27.16
CA ASN A 448 10.82 4.27 26.98
C ASN A 448 11.01 4.72 25.53
N LEU A 449 9.92 4.97 24.82
CA LEU A 449 9.89 5.48 23.44
C LEU A 449 9.98 7.00 23.36
N ARG A 450 9.83 7.72 24.49
CA ARG A 450 10.01 9.18 24.51
C ARG A 450 11.43 9.56 24.09
N GLY A 451 11.53 10.61 23.29
CA GLY A 451 12.75 11.03 22.60
C GLY A 451 12.99 10.32 21.27
N LEU A 452 12.17 9.33 20.87
CA LEU A 452 12.31 8.66 19.57
C LEU A 452 11.91 9.60 18.42
N LEU A 453 10.87 10.41 18.61
CA LEU A 453 10.48 11.45 17.67
C LEU A 453 10.90 12.82 18.23
N PRO A 454 11.05 13.85 17.37
CA PRO A 454 11.12 15.24 17.83
C PRO A 454 9.95 15.58 18.76
N GLU A 455 10.22 16.35 19.81
CA GLU A 455 9.27 16.68 20.89
C GLU A 455 7.93 17.19 20.35
N GLU A 456 7.96 18.02 19.31
CA GLU A 456 6.77 18.61 18.70
C GLU A 456 5.87 17.56 18.02
N LEU A 457 6.47 16.48 17.50
CA LEU A 457 5.74 15.33 16.94
C LEU A 457 5.21 14.42 18.05
N GLU A 458 5.94 14.28 19.15
CA GLU A 458 5.49 13.49 20.30
C GLU A 458 4.27 14.11 20.98
N GLU A 459 4.27 15.43 21.16
CA GLU A 459 3.12 16.18 21.66
C GLU A 459 1.91 16.05 20.73
N SER A 460 2.15 16.22 19.42
CA SER A 460 1.10 16.04 18.40
C SER A 460 0.53 14.62 18.43
N PHE A 461 1.38 13.61 18.57
CA PHE A 461 0.94 12.22 18.68
C PHE A 461 0.03 12.00 19.90
N ILE A 462 0.42 12.50 21.08
CA ILE A 462 -0.37 12.39 22.31
C ILE A 462 -1.73 13.09 22.15
N GLU A 463 -1.74 14.34 21.66
CA GLU A 463 -2.98 15.08 21.43
C GLU A 463 -3.90 14.35 20.44
N GLY A 464 -3.32 13.79 19.37
CA GLY A 464 -4.04 12.99 18.39
C GLY A 464 -4.68 11.75 18.99
N MET A 465 -3.94 10.99 19.81
CA MET A 465 -4.47 9.80 20.51
C MET A 465 -5.67 10.16 21.39
N HIS A 466 -5.56 11.19 22.24
CA HIS A 466 -6.68 11.66 23.07
C HIS A 466 -7.85 12.17 22.22
N HIS A 467 -7.58 12.81 21.09
CA HIS A 467 -8.63 13.26 20.17
C HIS A 467 -9.42 12.08 19.58
N PHE A 468 -8.76 10.96 19.27
CA PHE A 468 -9.40 9.80 18.65
C PHE A 468 -10.42 9.12 19.57
N SER A 469 -10.28 9.26 20.89
CA SER A 469 -11.27 8.76 21.87
C SER A 469 -12.65 9.39 21.75
N ARG A 470 -12.77 10.52 21.05
CA ARG A 470 -14.06 11.14 20.70
C ARG A 470 -14.82 10.36 19.62
N ALA A 471 -14.09 9.65 18.75
CA ALA A 471 -14.64 8.89 17.63
C ALA A 471 -14.76 7.39 17.95
N ILE A 472 -13.80 6.86 18.70
CA ILE A 472 -13.74 5.46 19.13
C ILE A 472 -13.46 5.49 20.63
N PRO A 473 -14.44 5.23 21.50
CA PRO A 473 -14.21 5.22 22.94
C PRO A 473 -13.00 4.37 23.34
N GLU A 474 -12.23 4.85 24.32
CA GLU A 474 -11.04 4.17 24.85
C GLU A 474 -9.92 3.92 23.83
N PHE A 475 -9.88 4.67 22.72
CA PHE A 475 -8.75 4.61 21.80
C PHE A 475 -7.43 5.02 22.47
N ASP A 476 -7.50 5.92 23.45
CA ASP A 476 -6.39 6.41 24.27
C ASP A 476 -6.24 5.68 25.62
N ARG A 477 -6.76 4.45 25.72
CA ARG A 477 -6.59 3.61 26.92
C ARG A 477 -5.13 3.53 27.37
N GLU A 478 -4.90 3.57 28.69
CA GLU A 478 -3.55 3.64 29.26
C GLU A 478 -2.67 2.45 28.84
N ASP A 479 -3.26 1.28 28.61
CA ASP A 479 -2.58 0.05 28.20
C ASP A 479 -2.60 -0.21 26.68
N ALA A 480 -2.94 0.79 25.84
CA ALA A 480 -2.70 0.70 24.40
C ALA A 480 -1.19 0.55 24.13
N ILE A 481 -0.80 -0.39 23.30
CA ILE A 481 0.62 -0.72 23.09
C ILE A 481 1.16 0.10 21.91
N LEU A 482 2.20 0.88 22.16
CA LEU A 482 2.98 1.60 21.15
C LEU A 482 4.20 0.76 20.76
N SER A 483 4.51 0.65 19.47
CA SER A 483 5.59 -0.17 18.95
C SER A 483 6.44 0.55 17.90
N GLY A 484 7.77 0.48 18.08
CA GLY A 484 8.78 0.83 17.07
C GLY A 484 8.65 2.24 16.49
N VAL A 485 9.16 2.44 15.28
CA VAL A 485 8.87 3.63 14.48
C VAL A 485 8.31 3.23 13.12
N GLU A 486 7.16 3.79 12.77
CA GLU A 486 6.60 3.71 11.42
C GLU A 486 7.17 4.87 10.59
N SER A 487 8.40 4.73 10.13
CA SER A 487 9.17 5.79 9.43
C SER A 487 8.89 5.85 7.93
N ARG A 488 8.38 4.76 7.34
CA ARG A 488 8.34 4.54 5.88
C ARG A 488 6.90 4.49 5.33
N THR A 489 6.12 5.53 5.56
CA THR A 489 4.68 5.56 5.19
C THR A 489 4.41 5.96 3.74
N SER A 490 5.36 6.67 3.12
CA SER A 490 5.41 6.97 1.68
C SER A 490 6.82 7.45 1.33
N SER A 491 7.11 7.64 0.04
CA SER A 491 8.45 8.10 -0.36
C SER A 491 8.82 9.47 0.22
N PRO A 492 10.02 9.60 0.81
CA PRO A 492 10.59 10.88 1.25
C PRO A 492 11.10 11.72 0.07
N VAL A 493 11.06 11.17 -1.15
CA VAL A 493 11.57 11.79 -2.36
C VAL A 493 10.52 11.76 -3.47
N ARG A 494 10.50 12.81 -4.29
CA ARG A 494 9.87 12.85 -5.61
C ARG A 494 10.96 12.76 -6.67
N ILE A 495 10.98 11.69 -7.46
CA ILE A 495 11.80 11.62 -8.67
C ILE A 495 10.97 12.25 -9.79
N VAL A 496 11.38 13.44 -10.26
CA VAL A 496 10.53 14.26 -11.12
C VAL A 496 10.40 13.64 -12.50
N ARG A 497 9.15 13.53 -12.99
CA ARG A 497 8.83 13.17 -14.38
C ARG A 497 7.81 14.14 -14.97
N ASP A 498 7.86 14.32 -16.28
CA ASP A 498 6.91 15.18 -17.02
C ASP A 498 5.65 14.43 -17.47
N GLU A 499 4.82 15.07 -18.29
CA GLU A 499 3.57 14.50 -18.81
C GLU A 499 3.78 13.28 -19.71
N SER A 500 4.98 13.11 -20.28
CA SER A 500 5.38 11.91 -21.02
C SER A 500 5.85 10.78 -20.10
N PHE A 501 5.76 10.96 -18.78
CA PHE A 501 6.22 10.04 -17.73
C PHE A 501 7.74 9.86 -17.65
N GLN A 502 8.51 10.66 -18.39
CA GLN A 502 9.97 10.59 -18.40
C GLN A 502 10.61 11.60 -17.47
N SER A 503 11.79 11.26 -16.95
CA SER A 503 12.66 12.17 -16.20
C SER A 503 13.35 13.20 -17.10
N ASN A 504 14.20 14.06 -16.52
CA ASN A 504 15.10 14.93 -17.28
C ASN A 504 16.07 14.17 -18.19
N ILE A 505 16.40 12.93 -17.84
CA ILE A 505 17.16 12.00 -18.69
C ILE A 505 16.14 11.14 -19.45
N ARG A 506 16.06 11.32 -20.76
CA ARG A 506 15.08 10.64 -21.62
C ARG A 506 15.37 9.15 -21.71
N GLY A 507 14.31 8.36 -21.75
CA GLY A 507 14.36 6.91 -21.60
C GLY A 507 14.24 6.42 -20.17
N ILE A 508 14.32 7.28 -19.15
CA ILE A 508 14.09 6.90 -17.74
C ILE A 508 12.68 7.31 -17.31
N TYR A 509 11.92 6.36 -16.78
CA TYR A 509 10.52 6.50 -16.36
C TYR A 509 10.39 6.25 -14.84
N PRO A 510 10.41 7.30 -14.00
CA PRO A 510 10.10 7.16 -12.58
C PRO A 510 8.69 6.62 -12.37
N CYS A 511 8.52 5.57 -11.56
CA CYS A 511 7.24 4.87 -11.42
C CYS A 511 6.93 4.45 -9.98
N GLY A 512 5.65 4.47 -9.62
CA GLY A 512 5.15 3.92 -8.36
C GLY A 512 5.53 4.74 -7.14
N GLU A 513 5.59 4.06 -5.99
CA GLU A 513 5.70 4.71 -4.69
C GLU A 513 7.09 5.30 -4.46
N GLY A 514 8.16 4.62 -4.90
CA GLY A 514 9.53 5.11 -4.79
C GLY A 514 9.75 6.46 -5.47
N ALA A 515 9.18 6.63 -6.66
CA ALA A 515 9.17 7.92 -7.38
C ALA A 515 8.21 8.96 -6.76
N GLY A 516 7.41 8.57 -5.78
CA GLY A 516 6.44 9.40 -5.06
C GLY A 516 5.05 9.47 -5.70
N TYR A 517 4.76 8.76 -6.80
CA TYR A 517 3.52 8.88 -7.59
C TYR A 517 2.38 7.94 -7.14
N ALA A 518 2.64 7.12 -6.12
CA ALA A 518 1.68 6.21 -5.51
C ALA A 518 1.87 6.19 -3.98
N GLY A 519 0.96 5.53 -3.27
CA GLY A 519 0.99 5.38 -1.81
C GLY A 519 0.28 4.11 -1.32
N GLY A 520 0.43 3.01 -2.07
CA GLY A 520 -0.21 1.73 -1.79
C GLY A 520 -0.40 0.88 -3.05
N ILE A 521 -0.67 -0.42 -2.85
CA ILE A 521 -0.67 -1.48 -3.88
C ILE A 521 -1.43 -1.06 -5.15
N MET A 522 -2.69 -0.65 -5.01
CA MET A 522 -3.53 -0.30 -6.16
C MET A 522 -3.04 0.93 -6.90
N SER A 523 -2.66 2.00 -6.18
CA SER A 523 -2.16 3.21 -6.83
C SER A 523 -0.81 2.97 -7.54
N ALA A 524 0.03 2.09 -7.00
CA ALA A 524 1.31 1.71 -7.60
C ALA A 524 1.09 0.87 -8.86
N ALA A 525 0.22 -0.15 -8.80
CA ALA A 525 -0.17 -0.94 -9.96
C ALA A 525 -0.77 -0.08 -11.07
N MET A 526 -1.68 0.84 -10.73
CA MET A 526 -2.25 1.79 -11.69
C MET A 526 -1.21 2.73 -12.29
N ASP A 527 -0.19 3.13 -11.54
CA ASP A 527 0.91 3.95 -12.08
C ASP A 527 1.79 3.16 -13.04
N GLY A 528 2.04 1.87 -12.74
CA GLY A 528 2.70 0.93 -13.66
C GLY A 528 1.97 0.80 -15.00
N LEU A 529 0.64 0.66 -14.96
CA LEU A 529 -0.20 0.65 -16.18
C LEU A 529 -0.06 1.96 -16.98
N LYS A 530 -0.07 3.12 -16.30
CA LYS A 530 0.06 4.42 -16.98
C LYS A 530 1.42 4.60 -17.64
N VAL A 531 2.49 4.13 -17.01
CA VAL A 531 3.85 4.15 -17.58
C VAL A 531 3.92 3.23 -18.79
N ALA A 532 3.39 2.01 -18.71
CA ALA A 532 3.31 1.10 -19.85
C ALA A 532 2.57 1.73 -21.04
N GLU A 533 1.38 2.32 -20.80
CA GLU A 533 0.64 3.02 -21.85
C GLU A 533 1.44 4.19 -22.48
N ALA A 534 2.22 4.92 -21.68
CA ALA A 534 3.04 6.01 -22.20
C ALA A 534 4.16 5.49 -23.12
N ILE A 535 4.77 4.36 -22.76
CA ILE A 535 5.77 3.67 -23.58
C ILE A 535 5.13 3.14 -24.87
N GLY A 536 3.97 2.49 -24.77
CA GLY A 536 3.22 1.99 -25.92
C GLY A 536 2.82 3.10 -26.90
N ARG A 537 2.30 4.24 -26.40
CA ARG A 537 2.00 5.42 -27.24
C ARG A 537 3.23 5.93 -27.97
N TYR A 538 4.36 6.08 -27.27
CA TYR A 538 5.60 6.54 -27.89
C TYR A 538 6.06 5.59 -29.01
N ALA A 539 5.90 4.29 -28.83
CA ALA A 539 6.24 3.29 -29.84
C ALA A 539 5.33 3.36 -31.09
N ILE A 540 4.06 3.75 -30.92
CA ILE A 540 3.13 3.97 -32.03
C ILE A 540 3.44 5.27 -32.77
N GLU A 541 3.71 6.36 -32.04
CA GLU A 541 3.92 7.70 -32.61
C GLU A 541 5.30 7.88 -33.26
N SER A 542 6.28 7.02 -32.94
CA SER A 542 7.64 7.07 -33.51
C SER A 542 7.81 6.24 -34.79
N LYS A 543 6.74 5.62 -35.29
CA LYS A 543 6.68 4.93 -36.59
C LYS A 543 6.04 5.83 -37.64
#